data_AF-A0A7S3VVR1-F1
#
_entry.id   AF-A0A7S3VVR1-F1
#
_cell.length_a   1.000
_cell.length_b   1.000
_cell.length_c   1.000
_cell.angle_alpha   90.00
_cell.angle_beta   90.00
_cell.angle_gamma   90.00
#
_symmetry.space_group_name_H-M   'P 1'
#
loop_
_entity.id
_entity.type
_entity.pdbx_description
1 polymer ?
#
loop_
_entity_poly.entity_id
_entity_poly.type
_entity_poly.pdbx_seq_one_letter_code
_entity_poly.pdbx_strand_id
1 'polypeptide(L)'
;AIVRVRRLDHEFVLSEKTESFCKSLAQSVEEFRPEGTLLGVDSIYNYWKPTWASNRPPQFVKELFLTEADSSMLMVIYLNTSYSEHLDLYVDAIGKMVTLAELQLAGPVAYEVFLGGDLTMRKDLSIAVQADAAFVHSLTLPVATALLALFFRSLRIMLLPLVTITLSVASSLLVMYHVSQILPLHYLVPGLLTCVTLACSVDYCLFFLARLKDELTSTSSSQPSFHEAVIMSTANGGYTIMTSGLGLAVGFLGLCFFPIDAVVCTGLASAATIVAIIIINITVIP
;
A
#
# COMPACT_ATOMS: atom_id res chain seq x y z
N ALA A 1 6.77 -17.17 6.48
CA ALA A 1 6.58 -16.60 7.84
C ALA A 1 7.54 -17.27 8.82
N ILE A 2 7.89 -16.58 9.90
CA ILE A 2 8.79 -17.07 10.95
C ILE A 2 8.01 -17.05 12.26
N VAL A 3 7.97 -18.15 12.99
CA VAL A 3 7.38 -18.23 14.33
C VAL A 3 8.49 -18.46 15.33
N ARG A 4 8.61 -17.58 16.32
CA ARG A 4 9.57 -17.71 17.42
C ARG A 4 8.79 -18.02 18.70
N VAL A 5 9.19 -19.06 19.42
CA VAL A 5 8.67 -19.39 20.74
C VAL A 5 9.78 -19.19 21.75
N ARG A 6 9.51 -18.43 22.81
CA ARG A 6 10.46 -18.14 23.89
C ARG A 6 9.87 -18.57 25.23
N ARG A 7 10.67 -19.28 26.02
CA ARG A 7 10.35 -19.64 27.40
C ARG A 7 10.81 -18.52 28.34
N LEU A 8 9.95 -18.04 29.24
CA LEU A 8 10.24 -16.86 30.08
C LEU A 8 11.09 -17.15 31.31
N ASP A 9 11.17 -18.41 31.76
CA ASP A 9 12.06 -18.85 32.84
C ASP A 9 13.52 -19.05 32.39
N HIS A 10 13.82 -18.76 31.12
CA HIS A 10 15.14 -18.94 30.50
C HIS A 10 15.67 -20.37 30.52
N GLU A 11 14.84 -21.37 30.81
CA GLU A 11 15.22 -22.77 30.71
C GLU A 11 15.13 -23.29 29.27
N PHE A 12 15.60 -24.52 29.07
CA PHE A 12 15.55 -25.21 27.78
C PHE A 12 14.13 -25.19 27.19
N VAL A 13 14.00 -24.64 25.98
CA VAL A 13 12.70 -24.36 25.35
C VAL A 13 12.00 -25.64 24.86
N LEU A 14 12.76 -26.67 24.50
CA LEU A 14 12.18 -27.92 23.97
C LEU A 14 11.56 -28.73 25.11
N SER A 15 10.25 -28.85 25.06
CA SER A 15 9.39 -29.62 25.95
C SER A 15 8.29 -30.35 25.15
N GLU A 16 7.58 -31.28 25.80
CA GLU A 16 6.39 -31.93 25.21
C GLU A 16 5.34 -30.91 24.76
N LYS A 17 5.24 -29.76 25.46
CA LYS A 17 4.31 -28.67 25.10
C LYS A 17 4.71 -27.96 23.82
N THR A 18 5.98 -27.58 23.69
CA THR A 18 6.48 -26.98 22.44
C THR A 18 6.42 -27.96 21.28
N GLU A 19 6.54 -29.27 21.54
CA GLU A 19 6.33 -30.28 20.52
C GLU A 19 4.85 -30.36 20.09
N SER A 20 3.91 -30.35 21.05
CA SER A 20 2.48 -30.30 20.77
C SER A 20 2.10 -29.05 19.98
N PHE A 21 2.65 -27.89 20.36
CA PHE A 21 2.53 -26.64 19.62
C PHE A 21 2.98 -26.78 18.16
N CYS A 22 4.21 -27.28 17.93
CA CYS A 22 4.74 -27.43 16.57
C CYS A 22 3.94 -28.43 15.72
N LYS A 23 3.45 -29.54 16.32
CA LYS A 23 2.58 -30.51 15.64
C LYS A 23 1.24 -29.89 15.24
N SER A 24 0.58 -29.23 16.20
CA SER A 24 -0.71 -28.59 15.96
C SER A 24 -0.60 -27.51 14.89
N LEU A 25 0.43 -26.66 14.97
CA LEU A 25 0.65 -25.60 13.99
C LEU A 25 0.98 -26.16 12.61
N ALA A 26 1.84 -27.18 12.53
CA ALA A 26 2.16 -27.82 11.25
C ALA A 26 0.92 -28.46 10.60
N GLN A 27 0.10 -29.15 11.38
CA GLN A 27 -1.14 -29.75 10.90
C GLN A 27 -2.13 -28.69 10.39
N SER A 28 -2.37 -27.63 11.16
CA SER A 28 -3.28 -26.55 10.72
C SER A 28 -2.79 -25.86 9.45
N VAL A 29 -1.47 -25.67 9.32
CA VAL A 29 -0.86 -25.05 8.14
C VAL A 29 -0.94 -25.97 6.92
N GLU A 30 -0.75 -27.30 7.07
CA GLU A 30 -0.94 -28.27 5.98
C GLU A 30 -2.40 -28.41 5.52
N GLU A 31 -3.34 -28.35 6.46
CA GLU A 31 -4.79 -28.38 6.17
C GLU A 31 -5.29 -27.08 5.51
N PHE A 32 -4.54 -25.99 5.65
CA PHE A 32 -4.88 -24.70 5.06
C PHE A 32 -4.71 -24.71 3.53
N ARG A 33 -5.82 -24.99 2.82
CA ARG A 33 -5.97 -24.75 1.38
C ARG A 33 -7.00 -23.65 1.14
N PRO A 34 -6.58 -22.41 0.81
CA PRO A 34 -7.54 -21.38 0.43
C PRO A 34 -8.29 -21.83 -0.84
N GLU A 35 -9.62 -21.67 -0.84
CA GLU A 35 -10.48 -22.10 -1.93
C GLU A 35 -10.03 -21.48 -3.27
N GLY A 36 -9.77 -22.32 -4.28
CA GLY A 36 -9.53 -21.89 -5.66
C GLY A 36 -8.10 -21.44 -6.01
N THR A 37 -7.14 -21.42 -5.08
CA THR A 37 -5.74 -21.07 -5.38
C THR A 37 -4.85 -22.33 -5.44
N LEU A 38 -4.07 -22.48 -6.51
CA LEU A 38 -3.03 -23.52 -6.69
C LEU A 38 -1.81 -23.35 -5.74
N LEU A 39 -1.92 -22.48 -4.73
CA LEU A 39 -0.82 -21.99 -3.91
C LEU A 39 -0.94 -22.57 -2.51
N GLY A 40 -0.13 -23.59 -2.25
CA GLY A 40 -0.03 -24.27 -0.96
C GLY A 40 1.24 -23.90 -0.21
N VAL A 41 1.35 -24.40 1.02
CA VAL A 41 2.58 -24.41 1.79
C VAL A 41 3.59 -25.29 1.04
N ASP A 42 4.70 -24.71 0.56
CA ASP A 42 5.72 -25.47 -0.18
C ASP A 42 6.51 -26.38 0.76
N SER A 43 6.82 -25.89 1.96
CA SER A 43 7.52 -26.66 2.99
C SER A 43 7.44 -25.96 4.36
N ILE A 44 7.24 -26.76 5.41
CA ILE A 44 7.40 -26.31 6.78
C ILE A 44 8.76 -26.82 7.24
N TYR A 45 9.73 -25.92 7.44
CA TYR A 45 10.97 -26.28 8.11
C TYR A 45 10.73 -26.17 9.61
N ASN A 46 10.39 -27.33 10.14
CA ASN A 46 10.12 -27.59 11.52
C ASN A 46 11.19 -28.58 11.99
N TYR A 47 11.57 -28.47 13.25
CA TYR A 47 12.43 -29.42 13.92
C TYR A 47 11.84 -30.88 13.95
N TRP A 48 10.55 -31.09 13.71
CA TRP A 48 9.85 -32.34 13.99
C TRP A 48 10.35 -33.62 13.26
N LYS A 49 10.96 -34.57 14.00
CA LYS A 49 10.37 -35.85 14.53
C LYS A 49 11.46 -36.88 14.91
N PRO A 50 11.06 -38.11 15.34
CA PRO A 50 11.13 -38.66 16.70
C PRO A 50 12.51 -39.27 17.00
N THR A 51 12.81 -39.59 18.25
CA THR A 51 14.01 -40.39 18.62
C THR A 51 15.35 -39.77 18.18
N TRP A 52 15.63 -38.55 18.63
CA TRP A 52 17.03 -38.20 18.81
C TRP A 52 17.65 -39.14 19.85
N ALA A 53 18.71 -39.84 19.47
CA ALA A 53 19.37 -40.84 20.31
C ALA A 53 19.80 -40.31 21.70
N SER A 54 19.88 -38.99 21.88
CA SER A 54 20.34 -38.31 23.10
C SER A 54 19.30 -37.38 23.73
N ASN A 55 18.04 -37.36 23.27
CA ASN A 55 17.03 -36.36 23.67
C ASN A 55 17.47 -34.90 23.43
N ARG A 56 18.52 -34.69 22.61
CA ARG A 56 19.09 -33.38 22.27
C ARG A 56 19.23 -33.22 20.75
N PRO A 57 19.14 -31.98 20.24
CA PRO A 57 19.26 -31.74 18.81
C PRO A 57 20.61 -32.12 18.22
N PRO A 58 20.66 -32.68 17.00
CA PRO A 58 21.84 -32.59 16.16
C PRO A 58 22.32 -31.14 16.09
N GLN A 59 23.64 -30.98 16.00
CA GLN A 59 24.28 -29.66 16.10
C GLN A 59 23.78 -28.66 15.04
N PHE A 60 23.50 -29.12 13.82
CA PHE A 60 22.91 -28.28 12.76
C PHE A 60 21.53 -27.72 13.13
N VAL A 61 20.69 -28.48 13.85
CA VAL A 61 19.37 -28.00 14.28
C VAL A 61 19.50 -26.94 15.37
N LYS A 62 20.46 -27.11 16.29
CA LYS A 62 20.79 -26.10 17.30
C LYS A 62 21.23 -24.79 16.65
N GLU A 63 22.13 -24.88 15.68
CA GLU A 63 22.68 -23.72 14.97
C GLU A 63 21.63 -22.99 14.11
N LEU A 64 20.63 -23.70 13.57
CA LEU A 64 19.60 -23.11 12.70
C LEU A 64 18.34 -22.64 13.43
N PHE A 65 17.91 -23.30 14.51
CA PHE A 65 16.57 -23.10 15.08
C PHE A 65 16.55 -22.78 16.58
N LEU A 66 17.68 -22.84 17.28
CA LEU A 66 17.75 -22.53 18.70
C LEU A 66 18.68 -21.34 18.95
N THR A 67 18.36 -20.58 20.00
CA THR A 67 19.25 -19.54 20.52
C THR A 67 20.41 -20.16 21.29
N GLU A 68 21.56 -19.48 21.40
CA GLU A 68 22.72 -19.99 22.18
C GLU A 68 22.36 -20.30 23.65
N ALA A 69 21.40 -19.56 24.22
CA ALA A 69 20.88 -19.79 25.56
C ALA A 69 19.82 -20.91 25.64
N ASP A 70 19.53 -21.59 24.53
CA ASP A 70 18.51 -22.64 24.36
C ASP A 70 17.07 -22.27 24.85
N SER A 71 16.80 -21.00 25.14
CA SER A 71 15.53 -20.51 25.71
C SER A 71 14.51 -20.05 24.68
N SER A 72 14.93 -19.92 23.41
CA SER A 72 14.05 -19.61 22.28
C SER A 72 14.27 -20.60 21.14
N MET A 73 13.18 -20.99 20.49
CA MET A 73 13.16 -21.75 19.25
C MET A 73 12.53 -20.97 18.12
N LEU A 74 12.92 -21.30 16.89
CA LEU A 74 12.43 -20.70 15.66
C LEU A 74 11.83 -21.79 14.76
N MET A 75 10.74 -21.47 14.09
CA MET A 75 10.06 -22.31 13.10
C MET A 75 9.87 -21.49 11.83
N VAL A 76 10.27 -22.02 10.68
CA VAL A 76 10.16 -21.33 9.39
C VAL A 76 9.08 -21.99 8.55
N ILE A 77 8.08 -21.20 8.17
CA ILE A 77 6.99 -21.62 7.29
C ILE A 77 7.24 -21.01 5.92
N TYR A 78 7.60 -21.84 4.93
CA TYR A 78 7.71 -21.40 3.54
C TYR A 78 6.34 -21.53 2.87
N LEU A 79 5.87 -20.41 2.35
CA LEU A 79 4.63 -20.34 1.61
C LEU A 79 4.96 -20.09 0.15
N ASN A 80 4.26 -20.78 -0.74
CA ASN A 80 4.28 -20.43 -2.15
C ASN A 80 3.44 -19.17 -2.36
N THR A 81 4.00 -18.00 -2.10
CA THR A 81 3.30 -16.73 -2.37
C THR A 81 3.69 -16.22 -3.75
N SER A 82 3.18 -16.88 -4.79
CA SER A 82 3.43 -16.48 -6.18
C SER A 82 2.64 -15.23 -6.59
N TYR A 83 1.67 -14.78 -5.77
CA TYR A 83 0.89 -13.55 -6.03
C TYR A 83 0.62 -12.77 -4.73
N SER A 84 0.83 -11.45 -4.76
CA SER A 84 0.72 -10.53 -3.62
C SER A 84 -0.72 -10.20 -3.21
N GLU A 85 -1.73 -10.56 -4.00
CA GLU A 85 -3.12 -10.08 -3.85
C GLU A 85 -3.84 -10.59 -2.59
N HIS A 86 -3.31 -11.61 -1.90
CA HIS A 86 -3.96 -12.18 -0.71
C HIS A 86 -3.04 -12.24 0.52
N LEU A 87 -1.95 -11.46 0.53
CA LEU A 87 -0.99 -11.44 1.65
C LEU A 87 -1.67 -11.27 3.01
N ASP A 88 -2.65 -10.37 3.10
CA ASP A 88 -3.37 -10.11 4.34
C ASP A 88 -4.12 -11.35 4.85
N LEU A 89 -4.79 -12.07 3.95
CA LEU A 89 -5.52 -13.29 4.25
C LEU A 89 -4.58 -14.41 4.73
N TYR A 90 -3.42 -14.57 4.10
CA TYR A 90 -2.41 -15.56 4.53
C TYR A 90 -1.82 -15.23 5.90
N VAL A 91 -1.43 -13.97 6.12
CA VAL A 91 -0.86 -13.54 7.40
C VAL A 91 -1.90 -13.64 8.51
N ASP A 92 -3.16 -13.27 8.26
CA ASP A 92 -4.24 -13.42 9.24
C ASP A 92 -4.58 -14.88 9.53
N ALA A 93 -4.61 -15.73 8.51
CA ALA A 93 -4.81 -17.17 8.69
C ALA A 93 -3.69 -17.77 9.54
N ILE A 94 -2.43 -17.46 9.23
CA ILE A 94 -1.28 -17.93 10.01
C ILE A 94 -1.31 -17.36 11.43
N GLY A 95 -1.62 -16.07 11.60
CA GLY A 95 -1.80 -15.46 12.91
C GLY A 95 -2.83 -16.23 13.75
N LYS A 96 -4.01 -16.52 13.19
CA LYS A 96 -5.05 -17.32 13.85
C LYS A 96 -4.57 -18.73 14.19
N MET A 97 -3.88 -19.41 13.27
CA MET A 97 -3.33 -20.75 13.51
C MET A 97 -2.28 -20.75 14.63
N VAL A 98 -1.42 -19.72 14.68
CA VAL A 98 -0.44 -19.54 15.76
C VAL A 98 -1.14 -19.31 17.09
N THR A 99 -2.14 -18.42 17.14
CA THR A 99 -2.93 -18.17 18.36
C THR A 99 -3.69 -19.41 18.84
N LEU A 100 -4.21 -20.25 17.94
CA LEU A 100 -4.82 -21.52 18.31
C LEU A 100 -3.79 -22.53 18.82
N ALA A 101 -2.61 -22.60 18.20
CA ALA A 101 -1.52 -23.46 18.64
C ALA A 101 -0.96 -23.03 20.01
N GLU A 102 -0.94 -21.73 20.32
CA GLU A 102 -0.51 -21.18 21.62
C GLU A 102 -1.27 -21.77 22.81
N LEU A 103 -2.51 -22.25 22.61
CA LEU A 103 -3.28 -22.96 23.65
C LEU A 103 -2.56 -24.22 24.15
N GLN A 104 -1.72 -24.85 23.32
CA GLN A 104 -0.89 -26.00 23.71
C GLN A 104 0.24 -25.63 24.69
N LEU A 105 0.61 -24.36 24.75
CA LEU A 105 1.66 -23.83 25.64
C LEU A 105 1.12 -23.40 27.00
N ALA A 106 -0.22 -23.40 27.19
CA ALA A 106 -0.84 -22.99 28.45
C ALA A 106 -0.35 -23.83 29.64
N GLY A 107 -0.02 -23.18 30.75
CA GLY A 107 0.40 -23.85 31.99
C GLY A 107 1.18 -22.96 32.95
N PRO A 108 1.88 -23.57 33.94
CA PRO A 108 2.60 -22.82 34.99
C PRO A 108 3.85 -22.09 34.46
N VAL A 109 4.41 -22.56 33.35
CA VAL A 109 5.51 -21.92 32.64
C VAL A 109 4.92 -21.00 31.58
N ALA A 110 5.32 -19.73 31.61
CA ALA A 110 4.87 -18.76 30.62
C ALA A 110 5.76 -18.80 29.36
N TYR A 111 5.11 -18.76 28.21
CA TYR A 111 5.74 -18.72 26.89
C TYR A 111 5.31 -17.45 26.16
N GLU A 112 6.25 -16.84 25.43
CA GLU A 112 5.96 -15.79 24.46
C GLU A 112 6.10 -16.36 23.06
N VAL A 113 5.12 -16.08 22.20
CA VAL A 113 5.14 -16.48 20.80
C VAL A 113 5.10 -15.23 19.94
N PHE A 114 6.04 -15.15 19.00
CA PHE A 114 6.17 -14.04 18.06
C PHE A 114 6.01 -14.57 16.65
N LEU A 115 5.17 -13.91 15.87
CA LEU A 115 5.06 -14.12 14.43
C LEU A 115 5.82 -13.01 13.70
N GLY A 116 6.69 -13.38 12.78
CA GLY A 116 7.57 -12.49 12.04
C GLY A 116 7.89 -12.97 10.63
N GLY A 117 8.93 -12.39 10.03
CA GLY A 117 9.39 -12.68 8.67
C GLY A 117 8.85 -11.70 7.62
N ASP A 118 9.24 -11.92 6.36
CA ASP A 118 8.94 -10.99 5.26
C ASP A 118 7.44 -10.69 5.09
N LEU A 119 6.59 -11.73 5.16
CA LEU A 119 5.15 -11.60 4.94
C LEU A 119 4.47 -10.71 5.98
N THR A 120 4.80 -10.88 7.26
CA THR A 120 4.22 -10.07 8.34
C THR A 120 4.79 -8.65 8.29
N MET A 121 6.09 -8.50 8.01
CA MET A 121 6.70 -7.19 7.83
C MET A 121 6.04 -6.39 6.70
N ARG A 122 5.78 -7.03 5.55
CA ARG A 122 5.09 -6.40 4.42
C ARG A 122 3.65 -5.99 4.76
N LYS A 123 2.94 -6.82 5.54
CA LYS A 123 1.62 -6.48 6.05
C LYS A 123 1.66 -5.29 6.99
N ASP A 124 2.53 -5.31 8.00
CA ASP A 124 2.67 -4.24 8.97
C ASP A 124 3.02 -2.91 8.28
N LEU A 125 3.89 -2.96 7.27
CA LEU A 125 4.25 -1.80 6.47
C LEU A 125 3.06 -1.29 5.63
N SER A 126 2.27 -2.18 5.03
CA SER A 126 1.04 -1.81 4.31
C SER A 126 0.03 -1.12 5.24
N ILE A 127 -0.19 -1.67 6.44
CA ILE A 127 -1.08 -1.09 7.46
C ILE A 127 -0.58 0.29 7.90
N ALA A 128 0.72 0.42 8.18
CA ALA A 128 1.32 1.69 8.57
C ALA A 128 1.12 2.76 7.49
N VAL A 129 1.40 2.42 6.22
CA VAL A 129 1.20 3.34 5.08
C VAL A 129 -0.27 3.73 4.92
N GLN A 130 -1.22 2.80 5.12
CA GLN A 130 -2.65 3.12 5.06
C GLN A 130 -3.10 4.02 6.21
N ALA A 131 -2.61 3.78 7.42
CA ALA A 131 -2.91 4.61 8.59
C ALA A 131 -2.36 6.03 8.42
N ASP A 132 -1.12 6.15 7.94
CA ASP A 132 -0.49 7.44 7.63
C ASP A 132 -1.27 8.18 6.54
N ALA A 133 -1.65 7.49 5.46
CA ALA A 133 -2.46 8.08 4.40
C ALA A 133 -3.82 8.58 4.93
N ALA A 134 -4.51 7.79 5.76
CA ALA A 134 -5.77 8.18 6.36
C ALA A 134 -5.62 9.43 7.24
N PHE A 135 -4.57 9.47 8.07
CA PHE A 135 -4.25 10.63 8.90
C PHE A 135 -3.96 11.87 8.04
N VAL A 136 -3.08 11.75 7.05
CA VAL A 136 -2.71 12.84 6.13
C VAL A 136 -3.93 13.35 5.38
N HIS A 137 -4.79 12.48 4.85
CA HIS A 137 -6.01 12.90 4.15
C HIS A 137 -7.00 13.61 5.07
N SER A 138 -7.14 13.12 6.32
CA SER A 138 -8.03 13.74 7.32
C SER A 138 -7.62 15.18 7.67
N LEU A 139 -6.32 15.48 7.61
CA LEU A 139 -5.79 16.83 7.86
C LEU A 139 -5.74 17.69 6.59
N THR A 140 -5.32 17.11 5.47
CA THR A 140 -5.06 17.85 4.22
C THR A 140 -6.36 18.29 3.56
N LEU A 141 -7.41 17.48 3.56
CA LEU A 141 -8.68 17.85 2.91
C LEU A 141 -9.34 19.09 3.56
N PRO A 142 -9.49 19.19 4.90
CA PRO A 142 -10.00 20.40 5.53
C PRO A 142 -9.13 21.62 5.30
N VAL A 143 -7.79 21.48 5.40
CA VAL A 143 -6.85 22.58 5.21
C VAL A 143 -6.88 23.08 3.78
N ALA A 144 -6.82 22.19 2.78
CA ALA A 144 -6.93 22.55 1.38
C ALA A 144 -8.28 23.23 1.07
N THR A 145 -9.39 22.69 1.59
CA THR A 145 -10.72 23.30 1.43
C THR A 145 -10.78 24.70 2.04
N ALA A 146 -10.20 24.90 3.23
CA ALA A 146 -10.13 26.21 3.87
C ALA A 146 -9.29 27.21 3.06
N LEU A 147 -8.13 26.78 2.53
CA LEU A 147 -7.28 27.61 1.68
C LEU A 147 -7.99 27.97 0.36
N LEU A 148 -8.68 27.03 -0.27
CA LEU A 148 -9.49 27.28 -1.47
C LEU A 148 -10.63 28.27 -1.18
N ALA A 149 -11.32 28.10 -0.05
CA ALA A 149 -12.36 29.03 0.40
C ALA A 149 -11.82 30.45 0.63
N LEU A 150 -10.64 30.57 1.24
CA LEU A 150 -9.95 31.85 1.45
C LEU A 150 -9.52 32.50 0.14
N PHE A 151 -9.03 31.71 -0.82
CA PHE A 151 -8.57 32.21 -2.12
C PHE A 151 -9.72 32.74 -2.97
N PHE A 152 -10.81 31.97 -3.10
CA PHE A 152 -11.94 32.33 -3.96
C PHE A 152 -12.97 33.24 -3.29
N ARG A 153 -13.04 33.25 -1.95
CA ARG A 153 -14.03 34.00 -1.16
C ARG A 153 -15.49 33.74 -1.58
N SER A 154 -15.75 32.64 -2.30
CA SER A 154 -17.05 32.30 -2.87
C SER A 154 -17.25 30.79 -2.86
N LEU A 155 -18.30 30.34 -2.16
CA LEU A 155 -18.66 28.92 -2.07
C LEU A 155 -19.06 28.33 -3.43
N ARG A 156 -19.61 29.14 -4.34
CA ARG A 156 -20.03 28.66 -5.67
C ARG A 156 -18.82 28.29 -6.54
N ILE A 157 -17.78 29.13 -6.51
CA ILE A 157 -16.55 28.88 -7.27
C ILE A 157 -15.80 27.67 -6.69
N MET A 158 -15.87 27.48 -5.38
CA MET A 158 -15.26 26.35 -4.68
C MET A 158 -15.85 24.98 -5.06
N LEU A 159 -17.05 24.91 -5.66
CA LEU A 159 -17.61 23.64 -6.13
C LEU A 159 -16.79 23.04 -7.28
N LEU A 160 -16.20 23.87 -8.13
CA LEU A 160 -15.38 23.42 -9.26
C LEU A 160 -14.14 22.62 -8.84
N PRO A 161 -13.25 23.11 -7.94
CA PRO A 161 -12.12 22.32 -7.46
C PRO A 161 -12.58 21.05 -6.73
N LEU A 162 -13.66 21.09 -5.95
CA LEU A 162 -14.15 19.89 -5.25
C LEU A 162 -14.62 18.80 -6.22
N VAL A 163 -15.37 19.17 -7.26
CA VAL A 163 -15.87 18.22 -8.28
C VAL A 163 -14.70 17.67 -9.10
N THR A 164 -13.81 18.53 -9.57
CA THR A 164 -12.65 18.13 -10.39
C THR A 164 -11.71 17.20 -9.62
N ILE A 165 -11.37 17.53 -8.37
CA ILE A 165 -10.56 16.67 -7.50
C ILE A 165 -11.22 15.31 -7.31
N THR A 166 -12.53 15.28 -7.02
CA THR A 166 -13.26 14.02 -6.83
C THR A 166 -13.22 13.15 -8.09
N LEU A 167 -13.46 13.74 -9.26
CA LEU A 167 -13.38 13.04 -10.54
C LEU A 167 -11.95 12.58 -10.85
N SER A 168 -10.95 13.40 -10.56
CA SER A 168 -9.55 13.05 -10.76
C SER A 168 -9.11 11.89 -9.86
N VAL A 169 -9.50 11.87 -8.58
CA VAL A 169 -9.28 10.74 -7.68
C VAL A 169 -9.99 9.49 -8.19
N ALA A 170 -11.25 9.60 -8.59
CA ALA A 170 -11.99 8.47 -9.17
C ALA A 170 -11.32 7.92 -10.43
N SER A 171 -10.81 8.78 -11.32
CA SER A 171 -10.06 8.35 -12.50
C SER A 171 -8.72 7.72 -12.17
N SER A 172 -8.02 8.21 -11.13
CA SER A 172 -6.75 7.62 -10.68
C SER A 172 -6.98 6.20 -10.16
N LEU A 173 -8.04 5.99 -9.38
CA LEU A 173 -8.44 4.66 -8.92
C LEU A 173 -8.80 3.74 -10.09
N LEU A 174 -9.51 4.25 -11.10
CA LEU A 174 -9.86 3.49 -12.29
C LEU A 174 -8.61 3.09 -13.10
N VAL A 175 -7.67 4.02 -13.31
CA VAL A 175 -6.39 3.75 -13.96
C VAL A 175 -5.61 2.72 -13.18
N MET A 176 -5.50 2.89 -11.86
CA MET A 176 -4.79 1.97 -10.97
C MET A 176 -5.39 0.57 -11.02
N TYR A 177 -6.72 0.44 -11.04
CA TYR A 177 -7.41 -0.83 -11.22
C TYR A 177 -7.03 -1.52 -12.53
N HIS A 178 -6.93 -0.78 -13.64
CA HIS A 178 -6.52 -1.38 -14.92
C HIS A 178 -5.03 -1.75 -14.93
N VAL A 179 -4.17 -0.93 -14.33
CA VAL A 179 -2.74 -1.23 -14.19
C VAL A 179 -2.52 -2.47 -13.33
N SER A 180 -3.32 -2.66 -12.27
CA SER A 180 -3.22 -3.83 -11.39
C SER A 180 -3.52 -5.15 -12.09
N GLN A 181 -4.30 -5.13 -13.18
CA GLN A 181 -4.58 -6.33 -13.99
C GLN A 181 -3.37 -6.76 -14.85
N ILE A 182 -2.42 -5.85 -15.09
CA ILE A 182 -1.29 -6.07 -15.99
C ILE A 182 0.00 -6.27 -15.20
N LEU A 183 0.19 -5.50 -14.13
CA LEU A 183 1.39 -5.50 -13.30
C LEU A 183 1.02 -5.54 -11.81
N PRO A 184 1.75 -6.32 -10.98
CA PRO A 184 1.53 -6.33 -9.55
C PRO A 184 1.82 -4.96 -8.96
N LEU A 185 0.84 -4.38 -8.25
CA LEU A 185 1.00 -3.08 -7.62
C LEU A 185 1.87 -3.17 -6.37
N HIS A 186 2.83 -2.25 -6.26
CA HIS A 186 3.60 -2.08 -5.03
C HIS A 186 2.81 -1.27 -4.00
N TYR A 187 2.96 -1.56 -2.71
CA TYR A 187 2.18 -0.96 -1.62
C TYR A 187 2.37 0.57 -1.49
N LEU A 188 3.45 1.13 -2.05
CA LEU A 188 3.71 2.58 -2.09
C LEU A 188 2.94 3.30 -3.20
N VAL A 189 2.51 2.58 -4.25
CA VAL A 189 1.90 3.19 -5.45
C VAL A 189 0.62 3.96 -5.13
N PRO A 190 -0.36 3.42 -4.36
CA PRO A 190 -1.62 4.13 -4.10
C PRO A 190 -1.42 5.46 -3.35
N GLY A 191 -0.50 5.48 -2.37
CA GLY A 191 -0.16 6.68 -1.61
C GLY A 191 0.46 7.76 -2.50
N LEU A 192 1.43 7.37 -3.33
CA LEU A 192 2.09 8.27 -4.28
C LEU A 192 1.11 8.83 -5.32
N LEU A 193 0.26 7.97 -5.91
CA LEU A 193 -0.74 8.38 -6.88
C LEU A 193 -1.72 9.37 -6.26
N THR A 194 -2.22 9.09 -5.05
CA THR A 194 -3.16 10.00 -4.38
C THR A 194 -2.53 11.38 -4.16
N CYS A 195 -1.27 11.43 -3.73
CA CYS A 195 -0.55 12.70 -3.55
C CYS A 195 -0.42 13.47 -4.86
N VAL A 196 0.02 12.81 -5.95
CA VAL A 196 0.17 13.42 -7.27
C VAL A 196 -1.17 13.88 -7.81
N THR A 197 -2.21 13.06 -7.68
CA THR A 197 -3.57 13.36 -8.16
C THR A 197 -4.15 14.57 -7.46
N LEU A 198 -4.08 14.63 -6.13
CA LEU A 198 -4.58 15.77 -5.37
C LEU A 198 -3.81 17.05 -5.71
N ALA A 199 -2.48 16.98 -5.73
CA ALA A 199 -1.64 18.15 -6.02
C ALA A 199 -1.90 18.71 -7.42
N CYS A 200 -1.81 17.87 -8.45
CA CYS A 200 -1.99 18.30 -9.84
C CYS A 200 -3.41 18.83 -10.09
N SER A 201 -4.44 18.20 -9.53
CA SER A 201 -5.83 18.64 -9.74
C SER A 201 -6.10 19.99 -9.10
N VAL A 202 -5.59 20.22 -7.88
CA VAL A 202 -5.70 21.52 -7.21
C VAL A 202 -4.96 22.60 -8.01
N ASP A 203 -3.72 22.34 -8.41
CA ASP A 203 -2.89 23.30 -9.11
C ASP A 203 -3.46 23.68 -10.48
N TYR A 204 -3.94 22.69 -11.25
CA TYR A 204 -4.55 22.94 -12.55
C TYR A 204 -5.87 23.70 -12.44
N CYS A 205 -6.68 23.39 -11.44
CA CYS A 205 -7.91 24.13 -11.17
C CYS A 205 -7.64 25.58 -10.77
N LEU A 206 -6.72 25.81 -9.83
CA LEU A 206 -6.32 27.15 -9.40
C LEU A 206 -5.72 27.95 -10.54
N PHE A 207 -4.84 27.35 -11.34
CA PHE A 207 -4.21 28.01 -12.48
C PHE A 207 -5.24 28.43 -13.53
N PHE A 208 -6.18 27.54 -13.89
CA PHE A 208 -7.23 27.87 -14.84
C PHE A 208 -8.13 29.00 -14.32
N LEU A 209 -8.58 28.91 -13.07
CA LEU A 209 -9.46 29.91 -12.48
C LEU A 209 -8.76 31.28 -12.30
N ALA A 210 -7.47 31.29 -12.02
CA ALA A 210 -6.67 32.51 -12.01
C ALA A 210 -6.64 33.15 -13.41
N ARG A 211 -6.43 32.36 -14.47
CA ARG A 211 -6.47 32.86 -15.85
C ARG A 211 -7.84 33.37 -16.26
N LEU A 212 -8.91 32.66 -15.90
CA LEU A 212 -10.27 33.12 -16.14
C LEU A 212 -10.55 34.46 -15.45
N LYS A 213 -10.07 34.63 -14.22
CA LYS A 213 -10.20 35.89 -13.51
C LYS A 213 -9.40 37.02 -14.16
N ASP A 214 -8.18 36.74 -14.60
CA ASP A 214 -7.33 37.72 -15.30
C ASP A 214 -8.01 38.18 -16.61
N GLU A 215 -8.59 37.26 -17.38
CA GLU A 215 -9.27 37.57 -18.63
C GLU A 215 -10.54 38.41 -18.41
N LEU A 216 -11.33 38.08 -17.37
CA LEU A 216 -12.52 38.85 -16.97
C LEU A 216 -12.20 40.24 -16.42
N THR A 217 -11.00 40.43 -15.86
CA THR A 217 -10.55 41.70 -15.28
C THR A 217 -9.69 42.53 -16.24
N SER A 218 -9.37 41.98 -17.41
CA SER A 218 -8.57 42.68 -18.42
C SER A 218 -9.27 43.97 -18.87
N THR A 219 -8.53 45.07 -18.87
CA THR A 219 -9.05 46.42 -19.14
C THR A 219 -9.06 46.75 -20.64
N SER A 220 -9.25 45.73 -21.48
CA SER A 220 -9.42 45.98 -22.91
C SER A 220 -10.76 46.69 -23.14
N SER A 221 -10.82 47.55 -24.16
CA SER A 221 -11.88 48.55 -24.42
C SER A 221 -13.32 48.01 -24.45
N SER A 222 -13.48 46.69 -24.51
CA SER A 222 -14.71 45.94 -24.30
C SER A 222 -14.41 44.84 -23.30
N GLN A 223 -15.10 44.81 -22.15
CA GLN A 223 -14.99 43.66 -21.25
C GLN A 223 -15.46 42.41 -22.01
N PRO A 224 -14.62 41.36 -22.13
CA PRO A 224 -15.01 40.15 -22.86
C PRO A 224 -16.24 39.54 -22.20
N SER A 225 -17.12 38.96 -23.02
CA SER A 225 -18.23 38.17 -22.47
C SER A 225 -17.67 37.00 -21.65
N PHE A 226 -18.41 36.52 -20.66
CA PHE A 226 -17.97 35.36 -19.86
C PHE A 226 -17.58 34.17 -20.74
N HIS A 227 -18.35 33.93 -21.80
CA HIS A 227 -18.07 32.88 -22.79
C HIS A 227 -16.75 33.09 -23.53
N GLU A 228 -16.44 34.32 -23.93
CA GLU A 228 -15.17 34.65 -24.59
C GLU A 228 -13.98 34.52 -23.64
N ALA A 229 -14.15 34.93 -22.38
CA ALA A 229 -13.12 34.76 -21.36
C ALA A 229 -12.82 33.27 -21.09
N VAL A 230 -13.85 32.40 -21.08
CA VAL A 230 -13.68 30.95 -20.96
C VAL A 230 -12.94 30.39 -22.18
N ILE A 231 -13.28 30.79 -23.40
CA ILE A 231 -12.58 30.35 -24.62
C ILE A 231 -11.09 30.72 -24.56
N MET A 232 -10.77 31.97 -24.24
CA MET A 232 -9.39 32.45 -24.18
C MET A 232 -8.60 31.78 -23.05
N SER A 233 -9.22 31.60 -21.89
CA SER A 233 -8.64 30.89 -20.76
C SER A 233 -8.41 29.42 -21.07
N THR A 234 -9.30 28.79 -21.85
CA THR A 234 -9.12 27.40 -22.28
C THR A 234 -8.01 27.27 -23.31
N ALA A 235 -7.93 28.17 -24.28
CA ALA A 235 -6.88 28.17 -25.30
C ALA A 235 -5.49 28.34 -24.68
N ASN A 236 -5.32 29.31 -23.77
CA ASN A 236 -4.02 29.65 -23.20
C ASN A 236 -3.71 28.83 -21.93
N GLY A 237 -4.69 28.76 -21.03
CA GLY A 237 -4.58 28.05 -19.76
C GLY A 237 -4.55 26.54 -19.96
N GLY A 238 -5.42 26.00 -20.81
CA GLY A 238 -5.43 24.58 -21.15
C GLY A 238 -4.13 24.11 -21.81
N TYR A 239 -3.56 24.91 -22.72
CA TYR A 239 -2.24 24.61 -23.30
C TYR A 239 -1.13 24.55 -22.25
N THR A 240 -1.15 25.47 -21.28
CA THR A 240 -0.15 25.48 -20.20
C THR A 240 -0.30 24.28 -19.27
N ILE A 241 -1.54 23.92 -18.90
CA ILE A 241 -1.83 22.72 -18.10
C ILE A 241 -1.36 21.46 -18.82
N MET A 242 -1.68 21.34 -20.11
CA MET A 242 -1.29 20.19 -20.93
C MET A 242 0.23 20.05 -21.04
N THR A 243 0.95 21.14 -21.33
CA THR A 243 2.41 21.11 -21.47
C THR A 243 3.12 20.81 -20.14
N SER A 244 2.66 21.41 -19.03
CA SER A 244 3.16 21.12 -17.69
C SER A 244 2.91 19.67 -17.28
N GLY A 245 1.68 19.18 -17.46
CA GLY A 245 1.30 17.82 -17.10
C GLY A 245 1.97 16.76 -17.97
N LEU A 246 2.11 17.00 -19.28
CA LEU A 246 2.86 16.09 -20.15
C LEU A 246 4.35 16.01 -19.76
N GLY A 247 4.94 17.13 -19.34
CA GLY A 247 6.31 17.12 -18.79
C GLY A 247 6.43 16.19 -17.58
N LEU A 248 5.47 16.27 -16.65
CA LEU A 248 5.43 15.39 -15.49
C LEU A 248 5.20 13.92 -15.88
N ALA A 249 4.28 13.66 -16.81
CA ALA A 249 4.01 12.31 -17.31
C ALA A 249 5.24 11.67 -17.96
N VAL A 250 5.98 12.43 -18.79
CA VAL A 250 7.25 11.97 -19.38
C VAL A 250 8.30 11.71 -18.29
N GLY A 251 8.36 12.55 -17.25
CA GLY A 251 9.22 12.31 -16.09
C GLY A 251 8.93 10.98 -15.40
N PHE A 252 7.66 10.66 -15.17
CA PHE A 252 7.24 9.37 -14.61
C PHE A 252 7.50 8.19 -15.55
N LEU A 253 7.32 8.36 -16.87
CA LEU A 253 7.72 7.34 -17.85
C LEU A 253 9.24 7.08 -17.83
N GLY A 254 10.04 8.06 -17.40
CA GLY A 254 11.46 7.89 -17.14
C GLY A 254 11.77 6.79 -16.11
N LEU A 255 10.85 6.51 -15.18
CA LEU A 255 11.00 5.42 -14.21
C LEU A 255 10.98 4.04 -14.87
N CYS A 256 10.43 3.91 -16.08
CA CYS A 256 10.39 2.66 -16.82
C CYS A 256 11.78 2.19 -17.32
N PHE A 257 12.80 3.05 -17.27
CA PHE A 257 14.18 2.68 -17.62
C PHE A 257 14.91 1.90 -16.50
N PHE A 258 14.36 1.88 -15.28
CA PHE A 258 14.95 1.14 -14.18
C PHE A 258 14.47 -0.32 -14.19
N PRO A 259 15.37 -1.32 -14.03
CA PRO A 259 15.01 -2.74 -14.01
C PRO A 259 14.46 -3.17 -12.64
N ILE A 260 13.49 -2.42 -12.11
CA ILE A 260 12.84 -2.67 -10.82
C ILE A 260 11.33 -2.57 -11.03
N ASP A 261 10.61 -3.69 -10.94
CA ASP A 261 9.17 -3.77 -11.24
C ASP A 261 8.33 -2.74 -10.47
N ALA A 262 8.65 -2.53 -9.19
CA ALA A 262 7.97 -1.53 -8.36
C ALA A 262 8.13 -0.10 -8.90
N VAL A 263 9.31 0.23 -9.45
CA VAL A 263 9.62 1.56 -10.01
C VAL A 263 8.93 1.72 -11.36
N VAL A 264 8.97 0.69 -12.22
CA VAL A 264 8.28 0.67 -13.53
C VAL A 264 6.77 0.82 -13.34
N CYS A 265 6.18 0.03 -12.44
CA CYS A 265 4.75 0.09 -12.13
C CYS A 265 4.34 1.50 -11.66
N THR A 266 5.12 2.11 -10.76
CA THR A 266 4.90 3.48 -10.30
C THR A 266 4.94 4.48 -11.45
N GLY A 267 5.92 4.34 -12.35
CA GLY A 267 6.06 5.19 -13.53
C GLY A 267 4.87 5.13 -14.47
N LEU A 268 4.49 3.92 -14.88
CA LEU A 268 3.35 3.70 -15.79
C LEU A 268 2.03 4.16 -15.16
N ALA A 269 1.77 3.80 -13.90
CA ALA A 269 0.53 4.17 -13.21
C ALA A 269 0.41 5.69 -13.04
N SER A 270 1.50 6.37 -12.66
CA SER A 270 1.52 7.81 -12.47
C SER A 270 1.38 8.56 -13.79
N ALA A 271 2.09 8.14 -14.84
CA ALA A 271 1.99 8.77 -16.15
C ALA A 271 0.58 8.66 -16.74
N ALA A 272 -0.03 7.47 -16.68
CA ALA A 272 -1.41 7.26 -17.14
C ALA A 272 -2.42 8.08 -16.33
N THR A 273 -2.22 8.15 -15.00
CA THR A 273 -3.05 8.96 -14.10
C THR A 273 -2.96 10.45 -14.43
N ILE A 274 -1.77 10.98 -14.71
CA ILE A 274 -1.58 12.40 -15.05
C ILE A 274 -2.31 12.74 -16.35
N VAL A 275 -2.25 11.87 -17.37
CA VAL A 275 -2.99 12.08 -18.62
C VAL A 275 -4.49 12.15 -18.35
N ALA A 276 -5.04 11.26 -17.52
CA ALA A 276 -6.45 11.31 -17.12
C ALA A 276 -6.81 12.61 -16.37
N ILE A 277 -5.94 13.05 -15.45
CA ILE A 277 -6.12 14.31 -14.70
C ILE A 277 -6.13 15.51 -15.65
N ILE A 278 -5.22 15.57 -16.62
CA ILE A 278 -5.19 16.64 -17.63
C ILE A 278 -6.53 16.69 -18.36
N ILE A 279 -7.00 15.54 -18.87
CA ILE A 279 -8.27 15.45 -19.61
C ILE A 279 -9.43 15.96 -18.74
N ILE A 280 -9.52 15.53 -17.49
CA ILE A 280 -10.59 15.96 -16.57
C ILE A 280 -10.53 17.46 -16.33
N ASN A 281 -9.35 18.01 -16.03
CA ASN A 281 -9.23 19.43 -15.69
C ASN A 281 -9.54 20.33 -16.90
N ILE A 282 -9.09 19.96 -18.11
CA ILE A 282 -9.39 20.76 -19.32
C ILE A 282 -10.81 20.58 -19.87
N THR A 283 -11.60 19.64 -19.33
CA THR A 283 -12.99 19.37 -19.78
C THR A 283 -14.05 19.76 -18.76
N VAL A 284 -13.76 19.61 -17.46
CA VAL A 284 -14.72 19.85 -16.38
C VAL A 284 -14.66 21.28 -15.86
N ILE A 285 -13.48 21.94 -15.94
CA ILE A 285 -13.34 23.32 -15.45
C ILE A 285 -13.95 24.35 -16.42
N PRO A 286 -13.68 24.32 -17.75
CA PRO A 286 -14.31 25.24 -18.70
C PRO A 286 -15.83 25.08 -18.77
#